data_AF-A0A5C7LPN3-F1
#
_entry.id   AF-A0A5C7LPN3-F1
#
_cell.length_a   1.000
_cell.length_b   1.000
_cell.length_c   1.000
_cell.angle_alpha   90.00
_cell.angle_beta   90.00
_cell.angle_gamma   90.00
#
_symmetry.space_group_name_H-M   'P 1'
#
loop_
_entity.id
_entity.type
_entity.pdbx_description
1 polymer ?
#
loop_
_entity_poly.entity_id
_entity_poly.type
_entity_poly.pdbx_seq_one_letter_code
_entity_poly.pdbx_strand_id
1 'polypeptide(L)'
;MPVVIAPQYTQRILDWTEWKADQVKRDGIHQVVDDSDMYTIWFYDPPDAFVTFIHKGAIPDTDLAIGKTQEDNDAAKAEFEADFLPTANESLNKKATSNHVAGVAAAKGLGGYLPNPSNTPYQPASEELVSLYVDGEGSLVSRGAVLTDEGSFRNDFTGDTLAVPLTGTATFTFGSPYVVGSGSFFTSEVQRTAYVKPFDGDDTTWGKVARIVSDTRLQLVEAFQGTTVSGSIVQAEAIPFFWGDTTGQISVSGSKAHIKSGVSGSSGIGFYREGDYGPMKVTGWLSLDGRKPEQRFWFGFQDEPIPVSASYGAICEFSGSSSTTGAFVTFYHGECERTEFAIPSGSSYEQLKYVIYVTPESCYLEIGNHRMASHELHIPGPYDEMSLCSGFEVNSDSTESIASIDCVLFQNFDLLAAKLY
;
A
#
# COMPACT_ATOMS: atom_id res chain seq x y z
N MET A 1 -44.17 -14.18 -22.24
CA MET A 1 -42.93 -14.99 -22.14
C MET A 1 -42.48 -14.88 -20.70
N PRO A 2 -42.10 -15.97 -20.01
CA PRO A 2 -41.70 -15.88 -18.61
C PRO A 2 -40.54 -14.90 -18.47
N VAL A 3 -40.67 -13.92 -17.57
CA VAL A 3 -39.59 -13.00 -17.24
C VAL A 3 -38.50 -13.81 -16.55
N VAL A 4 -37.40 -14.04 -17.27
CA VAL A 4 -36.21 -14.60 -16.65
C VAL A 4 -35.44 -13.43 -16.03
N ILE A 5 -35.77 -13.11 -14.77
CA ILE A 5 -34.88 -12.29 -13.95
C ILE A 5 -33.59 -13.09 -13.81
N ALA A 6 -32.47 -12.49 -14.18
CA ALA A 6 -31.23 -13.23 -14.36
C ALA A 6 -30.82 -13.94 -13.03
N PRO A 7 -30.36 -15.21 -13.07
CA PRO A 7 -30.16 -16.04 -11.87
C PRO A 7 -29.16 -15.47 -10.85
N GLN A 8 -28.31 -14.54 -11.28
CA GLN A 8 -27.32 -13.90 -10.42
C GLN A 8 -27.91 -12.94 -9.37
N TYR A 9 -29.19 -12.56 -9.45
CA TYR A 9 -29.81 -11.65 -8.50
C TYR A 9 -30.55 -12.40 -7.40
N THR A 10 -30.39 -11.93 -6.16
CA THR A 10 -31.18 -12.45 -5.04
C THR A 10 -32.61 -11.93 -5.17
N GLN A 11 -33.57 -12.83 -5.43
CA GLN A 11 -34.98 -12.45 -5.58
C GLN A 11 -35.67 -12.42 -4.21
N ARG A 12 -36.29 -11.29 -3.90
CA ARG A 12 -37.16 -11.11 -2.73
C ARG A 12 -38.60 -10.99 -3.19
N ILE A 13 -39.40 -12.00 -2.90
CA ILE A 13 -40.83 -11.99 -3.19
C ILE A 13 -41.54 -11.36 -2.00
N LEU A 14 -42.24 -10.25 -2.23
CA LEU A 14 -42.94 -9.46 -1.22
C LEU A 14 -44.43 -9.38 -1.53
N ASP A 15 -45.25 -9.17 -0.50
CA ASP A 15 -46.63 -8.75 -0.73
C ASP A 15 -46.69 -7.31 -1.27
N TRP A 16 -47.85 -6.88 -1.76
CA TRP A 16 -48.02 -5.55 -2.37
C TRP A 16 -47.69 -4.41 -1.40
N THR A 17 -48.01 -4.58 -0.11
CA THR A 17 -47.81 -3.53 0.90
C THR A 17 -46.33 -3.36 1.23
N GLU A 18 -45.62 -4.48 1.44
CA GLU A 18 -44.18 -4.52 1.68
C GLU A 18 -43.40 -4.05 0.45
N TRP A 19 -43.81 -4.50 -0.75
CA TRP A 19 -43.16 -4.11 -1.99
C TRP A 19 -43.22 -2.60 -2.23
N LYS A 20 -44.39 -1.96 -2.00
CA LYS A 20 -44.52 -0.50 -2.09
C LYS A 20 -43.63 0.22 -1.08
N ALA A 21 -43.58 -0.26 0.16
CA ALA A 21 -42.75 0.35 1.20
C ALA A 21 -41.26 0.31 0.81
N ASP A 22 -40.78 -0.82 0.26
CA ASP A 22 -39.40 -0.95 -0.24
C ASP A 22 -39.16 -0.13 -1.51
N GLN A 23 -40.14 -0.07 -2.44
CA GLN A 23 -40.02 0.71 -3.68
C GLN A 23 -39.88 2.21 -3.38
N VAL A 24 -40.71 2.76 -2.47
CA VAL A 24 -40.62 4.17 -2.06
C VAL A 24 -39.31 4.46 -1.33
N LYS A 25 -38.88 3.56 -0.43
CA LYS A 25 -37.63 3.72 0.33
C LYS A 25 -36.40 3.78 -0.57
N ARG A 26 -36.40 3.02 -1.66
CA ARG A 26 -35.25 2.85 -2.59
C ARG A 26 -35.40 3.68 -3.86
N ASP A 27 -36.56 4.33 -4.02
CA ASP A 27 -36.93 5.09 -5.22
C ASP A 27 -36.72 4.24 -6.49
N GLY A 28 -37.09 2.96 -6.41
CA GLY A 28 -36.81 1.97 -7.46
C GLY A 28 -37.69 2.18 -8.69
N ILE A 29 -37.10 2.27 -9.88
CA ILE A 29 -37.88 2.27 -11.13
C ILE A 29 -38.48 0.88 -11.31
N HIS A 30 -39.80 0.78 -11.27
CA HIS A 30 -40.49 -0.49 -11.41
C HIS A 30 -40.77 -0.85 -12.87
N GLN A 31 -40.75 -2.14 -13.11
CA GLN A 31 -41.07 -2.78 -14.37
C GLN A 31 -42.27 -3.68 -14.13
N VAL A 32 -43.12 -3.79 -15.15
CA VAL A 32 -44.28 -4.69 -15.13
C VAL A 32 -44.23 -5.59 -16.34
N VAL A 33 -44.51 -6.87 -16.11
CA VAL A 33 -44.92 -7.77 -17.16
C VAL A 33 -46.39 -8.11 -16.98
N ASP A 34 -47.12 -7.80 -18.03
CA ASP A 34 -48.56 -7.93 -18.14
C ASP A 34 -48.91 -9.28 -18.77
N ASP A 35 -49.14 -10.30 -17.93
CA ASP A 35 -49.55 -11.63 -18.38
C ASP A 35 -51.09 -11.74 -18.44
N SER A 36 -51.62 -12.85 -18.94
CA SER A 36 -53.08 -13.00 -19.15
C SER A 36 -53.91 -12.91 -17.86
N ASP A 37 -53.34 -13.34 -16.75
CA ASP A 37 -54.02 -13.61 -15.48
C ASP A 37 -53.40 -12.87 -14.29
N MET A 38 -52.19 -12.31 -14.43
CA MET A 38 -51.52 -11.56 -13.36
C MET A 38 -50.60 -10.47 -13.89
N TYR A 39 -50.31 -9.50 -13.01
CA TYR A 39 -49.19 -8.57 -13.15
C TYR A 39 -48.00 -9.10 -12.35
N THR A 40 -46.85 -9.25 -13.02
CA THR A 40 -45.56 -9.45 -12.35
C THR A 40 -44.85 -8.10 -12.28
N ILE A 41 -44.70 -7.57 -11.07
CA ILE A 41 -44.17 -6.23 -10.84
C ILE A 41 -42.84 -6.36 -10.11
N TRP A 42 -41.80 -5.68 -10.58
CA TRP A 42 -40.48 -5.77 -9.96
C TRP A 42 -39.67 -4.48 -10.09
N PHE A 43 -38.74 -4.26 -9.16
CA PHE A 43 -37.69 -3.26 -9.30
C PHE A 43 -36.36 -3.84 -8.83
N TYR A 44 -35.26 -3.24 -9.30
CA TYR A 44 -33.91 -3.72 -9.04
C TYR A 44 -33.11 -2.72 -8.19
N ASP A 45 -32.50 -3.22 -7.12
CA ASP A 45 -31.58 -2.47 -6.26
C ASP A 45 -30.41 -3.38 -5.88
N PRO A 46 -29.23 -3.25 -6.53
CA PRO A 46 -28.13 -4.20 -6.43
C PRO A 46 -27.77 -4.55 -4.97
N PRO A 47 -27.65 -5.85 -4.63
CA PRO A 47 -27.72 -7.04 -5.49
C PRO A 47 -29.11 -7.69 -5.60
N ASP A 48 -30.15 -7.07 -5.03
CA ASP A 48 -31.47 -7.67 -4.83
C ASP A 48 -32.49 -7.25 -5.92
N ALA A 49 -33.37 -8.17 -6.30
CA ALA A 49 -34.55 -7.89 -7.11
C ALA A 49 -35.81 -8.09 -6.27
N PHE A 50 -36.64 -7.06 -6.17
CA PHE A 50 -37.86 -7.07 -5.37
C PHE A 50 -39.06 -7.32 -6.28
N VAL A 51 -39.78 -8.41 -6.06
CA VAL A 51 -40.83 -8.91 -6.95
C VAL A 51 -42.14 -9.04 -6.18
N THR A 52 -43.25 -8.65 -6.80
CA THR A 52 -44.60 -8.89 -6.28
C THR A 52 -45.56 -9.28 -7.41
N PHE A 53 -46.68 -9.90 -7.04
CA PHE A 53 -47.66 -10.47 -7.98
C PHE A 53 -49.06 -10.01 -7.60
N ILE A 54 -49.82 -9.53 -8.60
CA ILE A 54 -51.23 -9.13 -8.45
C ILE A 54 -52.06 -9.88 -9.48
N HIS A 55 -53.11 -10.61 -9.06
CA HIS A 55 -53.98 -11.34 -9.97
C HIS A 55 -55.04 -10.43 -10.58
N LYS A 56 -55.32 -10.58 -11.86
CA LYS A 56 -56.32 -9.77 -12.57
C LYS A 56 -57.76 -10.21 -12.31
N GLY A 57 -57.94 -11.47 -11.91
CA GLY A 57 -59.24 -12.10 -11.67
C GLY A 57 -59.32 -12.73 -10.27
N ALA A 58 -59.95 -13.90 -10.19
CA ALA A 58 -60.02 -14.64 -8.93
C ALA A 58 -58.62 -15.09 -8.49
N ILE A 59 -58.27 -14.85 -7.22
CA ILE A 59 -57.00 -15.34 -6.67
C ILE A 59 -57.01 -16.88 -6.60
N PRO A 60 -55.90 -17.57 -6.91
CA PRO A 60 -55.83 -19.02 -6.81
C PRO A 60 -56.06 -19.52 -5.38
N ASP A 61 -56.61 -20.73 -5.24
CA ASP A 61 -56.82 -21.38 -3.93
C ASP A 61 -55.53 -21.50 -3.10
N THR A 62 -54.37 -21.57 -3.76
CA THR A 62 -53.05 -21.59 -3.10
C THR A 62 -52.72 -20.29 -2.37
N ASP A 63 -53.14 -19.16 -2.93
CA ASP A 63 -52.93 -17.83 -2.35
C ASP A 63 -53.95 -17.56 -1.23
N LEU A 64 -55.19 -18.05 -1.39
CA LEU A 64 -56.20 -18.07 -0.33
C LEU A 64 -55.72 -18.88 0.89
N ALA A 65 -55.07 -20.03 0.66
CA ALA A 65 -54.59 -20.91 1.72
C ALA A 65 -53.48 -20.29 2.59
N ILE A 66 -52.73 -19.32 2.06
CA ILE A 66 -51.69 -18.57 2.82
C ILE A 66 -52.22 -17.28 3.43
N GLY A 67 -53.54 -17.03 3.35
CA GLY A 67 -54.21 -15.93 4.02
C GLY A 67 -54.40 -14.66 3.18
N LYS A 68 -54.11 -14.67 1.87
CA LYS A 68 -54.50 -13.55 0.99
C LYS A 68 -56.00 -13.57 0.78
N THR A 69 -56.64 -12.41 0.79
CA THR A 69 -58.08 -12.31 0.49
C THR A 69 -58.30 -11.76 -0.92
N GLN A 70 -59.45 -12.10 -1.53
CA GLN A 70 -59.82 -11.53 -2.84
C GLN A 70 -59.95 -10.00 -2.75
N GLU A 71 -60.48 -9.49 -1.63
CA GLU A 71 -60.65 -8.06 -1.39
C GLU A 71 -59.31 -7.31 -1.38
N ASP A 72 -58.29 -7.86 -0.71
CA ASP A 72 -56.95 -7.25 -0.69
C ASP A 72 -56.30 -7.25 -2.08
N ASN A 73 -56.47 -8.32 -2.87
CA ASN A 73 -55.96 -8.39 -4.23
C ASN A 73 -56.65 -7.38 -5.16
N ASP A 74 -57.97 -7.25 -5.05
CA ASP A 74 -58.75 -6.29 -5.86
C ASP A 74 -58.37 -4.84 -5.51
N ALA A 75 -58.13 -4.55 -4.22
CA ALA A 75 -57.64 -3.25 -3.77
C ALA A 75 -56.22 -2.96 -4.30
N ALA A 76 -55.30 -3.93 -4.19
CA ALA A 76 -53.95 -3.82 -4.71
C ALA A 76 -53.93 -3.60 -6.23
N LYS A 77 -54.80 -4.31 -6.97
CA LYS A 77 -54.95 -4.16 -8.41
C LYS A 77 -55.43 -2.76 -8.79
N ALA A 78 -56.48 -2.26 -8.11
CA ALA A 78 -57.02 -0.93 -8.41
C ALA A 78 -55.97 0.17 -8.18
N GLU A 79 -55.18 0.08 -7.11
CA GLU A 79 -54.08 1.01 -6.83
C GLU A 79 -52.95 0.88 -7.86
N PHE A 80 -52.53 -0.35 -8.17
CA PHE A 80 -51.48 -0.59 -9.17
C PHE A 80 -51.86 0.00 -10.54
N GLU A 81 -53.07 -0.26 -11.02
CA GLU A 81 -53.55 0.23 -12.32
C GLU A 81 -53.67 1.77 -12.36
N ALA A 82 -54.01 2.40 -11.23
CA ALA A 82 -54.17 3.85 -11.14
C ALA A 82 -52.83 4.59 -11.01
N ASP A 83 -51.95 4.11 -10.12
CA ASP A 83 -50.81 4.90 -9.64
C ASP A 83 -49.46 4.41 -10.16
N PHE A 84 -49.31 3.11 -10.45
CA PHE A 84 -48.03 2.51 -10.81
C PHE A 84 -47.94 2.10 -12.27
N LEU A 85 -49.02 1.58 -12.86
CA LEU A 85 -49.06 1.14 -14.24
C LEU A 85 -48.74 2.28 -15.24
N PRO A 86 -49.19 3.54 -15.04
CA PRO A 86 -48.87 4.63 -15.97
C PRO A 86 -47.37 4.98 -16.07
N THR A 87 -46.60 4.73 -15.00
CA THR A 87 -45.15 5.01 -14.94
C THR A 87 -44.30 3.73 -14.96
N ALA A 88 -44.93 2.57 -15.18
CA ALA A 88 -44.22 1.29 -15.26
C ALA A 88 -43.48 1.15 -16.60
N ASN A 89 -42.39 0.39 -16.61
CA ASN A 89 -41.57 0.17 -17.81
C ASN A 89 -40.97 1.44 -18.42
N GLU A 90 -40.87 2.51 -17.62
CA GLU A 90 -39.98 3.62 -17.95
C GLU A 90 -38.57 3.07 -18.18
N SER A 91 -37.85 3.69 -19.12
CA SER A 91 -36.47 3.28 -19.42
C SER A 91 -35.68 3.25 -18.13
N LEU A 92 -35.10 2.09 -17.81
CA LEU A 92 -34.14 1.94 -16.72
C LEU A 92 -32.91 2.78 -17.08
N ASN A 93 -33.00 4.08 -16.83
CA ASN A 93 -31.82 4.91 -16.72
C ASN A 93 -31.01 4.24 -15.63
N LYS A 94 -29.82 3.73 -15.97
CA LYS A 94 -28.87 3.28 -14.95
C LYS A 94 -28.87 4.38 -13.91
N LYS A 95 -29.40 4.09 -12.71
CA LYS A 95 -29.26 4.97 -11.57
C LYS A 95 -27.76 5.02 -11.33
N ALA A 96 -27.08 5.96 -11.98
CA ALA A 96 -25.97 6.61 -11.37
C ALA A 96 -26.53 7.12 -10.05
N THR A 97 -26.05 6.57 -8.95
CA THR A 97 -26.26 7.12 -7.62
C THR A 97 -25.80 8.57 -7.66
N SER A 98 -26.71 9.47 -7.99
CA SER A 98 -26.45 10.88 -8.22
C SER A 98 -27.78 11.60 -8.12
N ASN A 99 -28.16 11.93 -6.89
CA ASN A 99 -29.05 13.06 -6.69
C ASN A 99 -28.43 14.27 -7.41
N HIS A 100 -29.10 14.77 -8.44
CA HIS A 100 -29.02 16.16 -8.89
C HIS A 100 -27.62 16.83 -8.87
N VAL A 101 -26.71 16.44 -9.76
CA VAL A 101 -25.64 17.37 -10.18
C VAL A 101 -26.19 18.27 -11.28
N ALA A 102 -26.93 19.29 -10.84
CA ALA A 102 -27.17 20.46 -11.65
C ALA A 102 -25.85 21.21 -11.82
N GLY A 103 -25.22 21.08 -12.98
CA GLY A 103 -24.13 21.94 -13.39
C GLY A 103 -22.98 21.18 -14.03
N VAL A 104 -22.84 21.36 -15.34
CA VAL A 104 -21.55 21.26 -16.02
C VAL A 104 -20.63 22.29 -15.34
N ALA A 105 -19.92 21.88 -14.29
CA ALA A 105 -18.86 22.69 -13.71
C ALA A 105 -17.66 22.56 -14.64
N ALA A 106 -17.41 23.60 -15.43
CA ALA A 106 -16.12 23.77 -16.09
C ALA A 106 -15.01 23.62 -15.04
N ALA A 107 -14.01 22.79 -15.34
CA ALA A 107 -12.85 22.52 -14.49
C ALA A 107 -12.30 23.84 -13.91
N LYS A 108 -12.61 24.11 -12.64
CA LYS A 108 -12.10 25.28 -11.93
C LYS A 108 -10.70 24.96 -11.43
N GLY A 109 -9.72 25.50 -12.14
CA GLY A 109 -8.58 26.16 -11.52
C GLY A 109 -7.48 25.27 -10.94
N LEU A 110 -6.34 25.31 -11.61
CA LEU A 110 -4.99 25.18 -11.06
C LEU A 110 -4.82 26.04 -9.78
N GLY A 111 -5.24 25.53 -8.63
CA GLY A 111 -4.91 26.08 -7.31
C GLY A 111 -3.97 25.10 -6.63
N GLY A 112 -2.74 25.53 -6.34
CA GLY A 112 -1.76 24.73 -5.61
C GLY A 112 -2.28 24.38 -4.21
N TYR A 113 -2.34 23.09 -3.88
CA TYR A 113 -2.70 22.59 -2.56
C TYR A 113 -1.42 22.34 -1.76
N LEU A 114 -1.21 23.12 -0.69
CA LEU A 114 -0.21 22.83 0.34
C LEU A 114 -0.88 22.00 1.45
N PRO A 115 -0.32 20.85 1.85
CA PRO A 115 -0.89 20.04 2.94
C PRO A 115 -0.74 20.75 4.30
N ASN A 116 -1.83 20.77 5.07
CA ASN A 116 -1.81 21.14 6.49
C ASN A 116 -1.65 19.85 7.33
N PRO A 117 -0.52 19.66 8.04
CA PRO A 117 -0.24 18.45 8.81
C PRO A 117 -1.12 18.26 10.05
N SER A 118 -2.04 19.18 10.37
CA SER A 118 -2.92 19.05 11.54
C SER A 118 -4.22 18.27 11.29
N ASN A 119 -4.47 17.76 10.07
CA ASN A 119 -5.71 17.04 9.74
C ASN A 119 -5.57 15.52 9.88
N THR A 120 -5.63 15.03 11.12
CA THR A 120 -5.88 13.62 11.45
C THR A 120 -7.20 13.47 12.21
N PRO A 121 -8.19 12.68 11.72
CA PRO A 121 -8.23 11.97 10.44
C PRO A 121 -8.65 12.87 9.27
N TYR A 122 -8.09 12.58 8.10
CA TYR A 122 -8.42 13.20 6.81
C TYR A 122 -9.93 13.12 6.51
N GLN A 123 -10.60 14.27 6.42
CA GLN A 123 -11.89 14.40 5.73
C GLN A 123 -11.61 14.97 4.34
N PRO A 124 -11.90 14.25 3.24
CA PRO A 124 -11.76 14.81 1.90
C PRO A 124 -12.67 16.04 1.78
N ALA A 125 -12.09 17.16 1.35
CA ALA A 125 -12.87 18.32 0.96
C ALA A 125 -13.63 17.96 -0.33
N SER A 126 -14.96 17.95 -0.25
CA SER A 126 -15.95 17.52 -1.25
C SER A 126 -16.24 16.01 -1.30
N GLU A 127 -17.45 15.66 -0.89
CA GLU A 127 -18.08 14.34 -0.95
C GLU A 127 -18.51 13.95 -2.38
N GLU A 128 -17.88 14.51 -3.41
CA GLU A 128 -18.20 14.16 -4.80
C GLU A 128 -17.41 12.91 -5.20
N LEU A 129 -18.01 11.75 -4.95
CA LEU A 129 -17.57 10.47 -5.51
C LEU A 129 -17.77 10.50 -7.03
N VAL A 130 -16.80 10.99 -7.78
CA VAL A 130 -16.80 10.87 -9.25
C VAL A 130 -16.54 9.39 -9.61
N SER A 131 -17.53 8.74 -10.22
CA SER A 131 -17.39 7.36 -10.70
C SER A 131 -16.29 7.29 -11.76
N LEU A 132 -15.43 6.27 -11.69
CA LEU A 132 -14.44 5.96 -12.73
C LEU A 132 -15.21 5.64 -14.04
N TYR A 133 -14.97 6.41 -15.10
CA TYR A 133 -15.48 6.11 -16.43
C TYR A 133 -14.35 6.09 -17.45
N VAL A 134 -14.50 5.26 -18.48
CA VAL A 134 -13.60 5.16 -19.63
C VAL A 134 -14.25 5.85 -20.83
N ASP A 135 -13.45 6.48 -21.68
CA ASP A 135 -13.90 7.07 -22.94
C ASP A 135 -14.21 5.99 -23.99
N GLY A 136 -14.66 6.43 -25.16
CA GLY A 136 -14.97 5.55 -26.29
C GLY A 136 -13.76 4.80 -26.86
N GLU A 137 -12.54 5.11 -26.42
CA GLU A 137 -11.31 4.42 -26.79
C GLU A 137 -10.81 3.49 -25.66
N GLY A 138 -11.54 3.42 -24.54
CA GLY A 138 -11.20 2.60 -23.38
C GLY A 138 -10.25 3.26 -22.39
N SER A 139 -9.94 4.54 -22.54
CA SER A 139 -9.06 5.28 -21.63
C SER A 139 -9.84 5.91 -20.48
N LEU A 140 -9.30 5.88 -19.25
CA LEU A 140 -9.95 6.48 -18.08
C LEU A 140 -10.09 8.01 -18.25
N VAL A 141 -11.31 8.54 -18.10
CA VAL A 141 -11.60 9.98 -18.30
C VAL A 141 -11.35 10.82 -17.04
N SER A 142 -11.41 10.20 -15.87
CA SER A 142 -10.93 10.78 -14.63
C SER A 142 -9.39 10.76 -14.63
N ARG A 143 -8.76 11.85 -15.06
CA ARG A 143 -7.33 12.09 -14.81
C ARG A 143 -7.19 12.85 -13.50
N GLY A 144 -7.43 12.17 -12.39
CA GLY A 144 -7.00 12.66 -11.09
C GLY A 144 -5.48 12.54 -10.99
N ALA A 145 -4.79 13.59 -10.54
CA ALA A 145 -3.42 13.42 -10.05
C ALA A 145 -3.52 12.58 -8.77
N VAL A 146 -3.29 11.28 -8.88
CA VAL A 146 -3.10 10.41 -7.71
C VAL A 146 -1.71 10.72 -7.17
N LEU A 147 -1.63 11.77 -6.36
CA LEU A 147 -0.45 12.08 -5.56
C LEU A 147 -0.63 11.45 -4.18
N THR A 148 -0.77 10.13 -4.15
CA THR A 148 -0.61 9.41 -2.89
C THR A 148 0.84 8.95 -2.87
N ASP A 149 1.64 9.69 -2.11
CA ASP A 149 2.93 9.22 -1.65
C ASP A 149 2.71 7.97 -0.79
N GLU A 150 2.60 6.81 -1.44
CA GLU A 150 2.33 5.50 -0.83
C GLU A 150 3.64 4.80 -0.53
N GLY A 151 4.53 5.42 0.25
CA GLY A 151 5.77 4.75 0.61
C GLY A 151 6.82 5.58 1.29
N SER A 152 6.77 6.92 1.18
CA SER A 152 7.77 7.75 1.86
C SER A 152 7.75 7.54 3.36
N PHE A 153 8.95 7.50 3.93
CA PHE A 153 9.12 7.34 5.36
C PHE A 153 10.35 8.10 5.81
N ARG A 154 10.39 8.37 7.10
CA ARG A 154 11.54 8.92 7.80
C ARG A 154 11.80 8.07 9.03
N ASN A 155 13.04 7.64 9.21
CA ASN A 155 13.48 6.91 10.39
C ASN A 155 14.67 7.64 11.01
N ASP A 156 14.48 8.11 12.25
CA ASP A 156 15.48 8.80 13.08
C ASP A 156 16.12 7.86 14.12
N PHE A 157 15.95 6.54 13.96
CA PHE A 157 16.41 5.47 14.84
C PHE A 157 16.21 5.78 16.34
N THR A 158 14.98 6.16 16.71
CA THR A 158 14.67 6.53 18.10
C THR A 158 14.73 5.32 19.02
N GLY A 159 15.30 5.49 20.22
CA GLY A 159 15.41 4.44 21.23
C GLY A 159 16.80 3.79 21.26
N ASP A 160 16.86 2.55 21.73
CA ASP A 160 18.11 1.79 21.95
C ASP A 160 18.21 0.52 21.07
N THR A 161 17.17 0.21 20.29
CA THR A 161 17.11 -0.99 19.45
C THR A 161 16.43 -0.70 18.11
N LEU A 162 16.80 -1.45 17.07
CA LEU A 162 16.13 -1.39 15.76
C LEU A 162 14.73 -2.01 15.79
N ALA A 163 14.54 -2.98 16.69
CA ALA A 163 13.28 -3.67 16.94
C ALA A 163 12.73 -3.26 18.30
N VAL A 164 11.51 -2.74 18.31
CA VAL A 164 10.81 -2.24 19.51
C VAL A 164 9.84 -3.33 19.99
N PRO A 165 9.94 -3.80 21.25
CA PRO A 165 8.95 -4.69 21.85
C PRO A 165 7.58 -4.04 21.92
N LEU A 166 6.54 -4.80 21.60
CA LEU A 166 5.15 -4.38 21.75
C LEU A 166 4.54 -4.96 23.03
N THR A 167 3.44 -4.37 23.50
CA THR A 167 2.73 -4.87 24.67
C THR A 167 1.96 -6.17 24.33
N GLY A 168 1.94 -7.10 25.28
CA GLY A 168 1.19 -8.35 25.17
C GLY A 168 1.93 -9.46 24.43
N THR A 169 1.19 -10.47 24.00
CA THR A 169 1.71 -11.57 23.19
C THR A 169 0.92 -11.70 21.89
N ALA A 170 1.48 -12.41 20.91
CA ALA A 170 0.83 -12.68 19.65
C ALA A 170 1.11 -14.11 19.18
N THR A 171 0.11 -14.71 18.52
CA THR A 171 0.22 -15.98 17.81
C THR A 171 0.42 -15.70 16.32
N PHE A 172 1.56 -16.16 15.81
CA PHE A 172 1.88 -16.23 14.39
C PHE A 172 1.66 -17.67 13.93
N THR A 173 0.84 -17.87 12.91
CA THR A 173 0.51 -19.21 12.39
C THR A 173 1.15 -19.39 11.02
N PHE A 174 1.92 -20.47 10.86
CA PHE A 174 2.54 -20.82 9.58
C PHE A 174 1.50 -20.87 8.45
N GLY A 175 1.78 -20.18 7.34
CA GLY A 175 0.91 -20.10 6.18
C GLY A 175 -0.31 -19.19 6.34
N SER A 176 -0.44 -18.46 7.46
CA SER A 176 -1.52 -17.50 7.69
C SER A 176 -1.02 -16.06 7.55
N PRO A 177 -1.75 -15.16 6.88
CA PRO A 177 -1.46 -13.73 6.90
C PRO A 177 -1.99 -13.05 8.17
N TYR A 178 -2.73 -13.75 9.03
CA TYR A 178 -3.30 -13.16 10.25
C TYR A 178 -2.43 -13.46 11.47
N VAL A 179 -2.18 -12.41 12.26
CA VAL A 179 -1.54 -12.47 13.58
C VAL A 179 -2.59 -12.13 14.63
N VAL A 180 -2.71 -12.96 15.66
CA VAL A 180 -3.72 -12.84 16.71
C VAL A 180 -3.03 -12.46 18.02
N GLY A 181 -3.32 -11.27 18.53
CA GLY A 181 -2.78 -10.75 19.77
C GLY A 181 -3.60 -11.10 21.01
N SER A 182 -2.95 -11.16 22.16
CA SER A 182 -3.54 -11.32 23.49
C SER A 182 -2.94 -10.29 24.44
N GLY A 183 -3.78 -9.39 24.96
CA GLY A 183 -3.33 -8.24 25.74
C GLY A 183 -2.50 -7.22 24.94
N SER A 184 -2.62 -7.23 23.62
CA SER A 184 -1.94 -6.32 22.69
C SER A 184 -2.74 -5.04 22.43
N PHE A 185 -2.05 -3.98 22.01
CA PHE A 185 -2.65 -2.68 21.66
C PHE A 185 -2.25 -2.22 20.25
N PHE A 186 -2.43 -3.10 19.26
CA PHE A 186 -1.91 -2.87 17.91
C PHE A 186 -2.34 -1.57 17.25
N THR A 187 -3.54 -1.04 17.52
CA THR A 187 -3.98 0.23 16.90
C THR A 187 -3.21 1.45 17.37
N SER A 188 -2.59 1.36 18.55
CA SER A 188 -1.83 2.46 19.17
C SER A 188 -0.32 2.28 19.11
N GLU A 189 0.16 1.03 19.02
CA GLU A 189 1.59 0.73 19.08
C GLU A 189 2.20 0.41 17.71
N VAL A 190 1.44 -0.16 16.77
CA VAL A 190 1.99 -0.63 15.48
C VAL A 190 1.83 0.44 14.42
N GLN A 191 2.92 0.73 13.70
CA GLN A 191 2.84 1.59 12.53
C GLN A 191 2.36 0.83 11.29
N ARG A 192 1.49 1.47 10.49
CA ARG A 192 1.10 0.98 9.16
C ARG A 192 2.35 1.09 8.27
N THR A 193 2.84 -0.02 7.71
CA THR A 193 4.15 -0.22 7.04
C THR A 193 5.32 -0.73 7.90
N ALA A 194 5.15 -0.92 9.22
CA ALA A 194 6.17 -1.61 10.00
C ALA A 194 6.22 -3.11 9.66
N TYR A 195 7.33 -3.73 10.01
CA TYR A 195 7.50 -5.18 10.02
C TYR A 195 7.31 -5.70 11.43
N VAL A 196 6.70 -6.87 11.57
CA VAL A 196 6.53 -7.54 12.86
C VAL A 196 7.04 -8.97 12.80
N LYS A 197 7.57 -9.45 13.93
CA LYS A 197 7.91 -10.86 14.13
C LYS A 197 7.73 -11.27 15.60
N PRO A 198 7.65 -12.58 15.89
CA PRO A 198 7.84 -13.07 17.26
C PRO A 198 9.20 -12.59 17.80
N PHE A 199 9.28 -12.19 19.07
CA PHE A 199 10.52 -11.67 19.69
C PHE A 199 11.69 -12.64 19.51
N ASP A 200 11.47 -13.93 19.80
CA ASP A 200 12.44 -15.01 19.66
C ASP A 200 12.49 -15.61 18.23
N GLY A 201 11.76 -15.03 17.26
CA GLY A 201 11.79 -15.45 15.87
C GLY A 201 13.12 -15.08 15.20
N ASP A 202 13.53 -15.87 14.21
CA ASP A 202 14.72 -15.54 13.41
C ASP A 202 14.49 -14.27 12.54
N ASP A 203 15.57 -13.68 12.03
CA ASP A 203 15.50 -12.47 11.20
C ASP A 203 15.05 -12.74 9.75
N THR A 204 14.66 -13.97 9.42
CA THR A 204 13.99 -14.31 8.16
C THR A 204 12.46 -14.36 8.30
N THR A 205 11.93 -14.25 9.53
CA THR A 205 10.49 -14.33 9.82
C THR A 205 9.77 -12.99 9.93
N TRP A 206 10.39 -11.89 9.51
CA TRP A 206 9.75 -10.57 9.48
C TRP A 206 8.57 -10.56 8.50
N GLY A 207 7.40 -10.12 8.97
CA GLY A 207 6.20 -9.94 8.14
C GLY A 207 5.81 -8.46 8.05
N LYS A 208 5.67 -7.93 6.84
CA LYS A 208 5.17 -6.56 6.62
C LYS A 208 3.70 -6.45 7.00
N VAL A 209 3.35 -5.43 7.78
CA VAL A 209 1.95 -5.18 8.17
C VAL A 209 1.19 -4.56 7.00
N ALA A 210 0.23 -5.29 6.44
CA ALA A 210 -0.70 -4.78 5.43
C ALA A 210 -1.80 -3.92 6.06
N ARG A 211 -2.37 -4.39 7.18
CA ARG A 211 -3.48 -3.73 7.85
C ARG A 211 -3.55 -4.07 9.33
N ILE A 212 -3.86 -3.06 10.14
CA ILE A 212 -4.26 -3.22 11.54
C ILE A 212 -5.79 -3.36 11.57
N VAL A 213 -6.30 -4.52 12.01
CA VAL A 213 -7.73 -4.84 12.01
C VAL A 213 -8.38 -4.42 13.33
N SER A 214 -7.70 -4.69 14.44
CA SER A 214 -8.08 -4.30 15.80
C SER A 214 -6.86 -4.35 16.72
N ASP A 215 -7.00 -4.00 17.99
CA ASP A 215 -5.92 -4.11 18.98
C ASP A 215 -5.35 -5.52 19.16
N THR A 216 -6.11 -6.53 18.76
CA THR A 216 -5.77 -7.95 18.88
C THR A 216 -5.64 -8.65 17.54
N ARG A 217 -5.66 -7.93 16.41
CA ARG A 217 -5.54 -8.55 15.10
C ARG A 217 -4.80 -7.69 14.08
N LEU A 218 -3.75 -8.27 13.50
CA LEU A 218 -3.03 -7.74 12.34
C LEU A 218 -3.24 -8.64 11.13
N GLN A 219 -3.11 -8.05 9.94
CA GLN A 219 -2.96 -8.73 8.68
C GLN A 219 -1.61 -8.35 8.06
N LEU A 220 -0.83 -9.36 7.69
CA LEU A 220 0.43 -9.25 6.98
C LEU A 220 0.19 -9.18 5.46
N VAL A 221 1.14 -8.60 4.72
CA VAL A 221 1.12 -8.58 3.24
C VAL A 221 1.19 -10.00 2.70
N GLU A 222 2.15 -10.77 3.22
CA GLU A 222 2.32 -12.18 2.89
C GLU A 222 1.99 -13.08 4.08
N ALA A 223 1.69 -14.34 3.80
CA ALA A 223 1.52 -15.35 4.85
C ALA A 223 2.82 -15.53 5.64
N PHE A 224 2.71 -15.69 6.96
CA PHE A 224 3.87 -15.93 7.83
C PHE A 224 4.56 -17.25 7.46
N GLN A 225 5.85 -17.18 7.14
CA GLN A 225 6.64 -18.33 6.66
C GLN A 225 7.35 -19.09 7.79
N GLY A 226 7.43 -18.52 8.99
CA GLY A 226 8.05 -19.16 10.16
C GLY A 226 7.18 -20.25 10.79
N THR A 227 7.76 -21.01 11.72
CA THR A 227 7.01 -22.02 12.48
C THR A 227 5.92 -21.37 13.34
N THR A 228 4.75 -22.01 13.47
CA THR A 228 3.67 -21.51 14.32
C THR A 228 4.16 -21.31 15.75
N VAL A 229 4.03 -20.09 16.27
CA VAL A 229 4.57 -19.70 17.58
C VAL A 229 3.66 -18.68 18.25
N SER A 230 3.65 -18.71 19.59
CA SER A 230 2.99 -17.70 20.41
C SER A 230 3.98 -17.15 21.42
N GLY A 231 4.11 -15.84 21.51
CA GLY A 231 5.07 -15.19 22.40
C GLY A 231 5.02 -13.68 22.31
N SER A 232 5.99 -13.02 22.92
CA SER A 232 6.18 -11.57 22.77
C SER A 232 6.38 -11.21 21.30
N ILE A 233 6.02 -9.98 20.94
CA ILE A 233 6.09 -9.47 19.57
C ILE A 233 6.99 -8.23 19.55
N VAL A 234 7.72 -8.08 18.45
CA VAL A 234 8.50 -6.88 18.15
C VAL A 234 8.05 -6.29 16.83
N GLN A 235 8.19 -4.97 16.70
CA GLN A 235 8.10 -4.29 15.42
C GLN A 235 9.44 -3.65 15.05
N ALA A 236 9.72 -3.50 13.76
CA ALA A 236 10.83 -2.72 13.25
C ALA A 236 10.41 -1.95 12.00
N GLU A 237 10.98 -0.77 11.81
CA GLU A 237 10.83 -0.01 10.57
C GLU A 237 11.85 -0.45 9.51
N ALA A 238 13.02 -0.95 9.91
CA ALA A 238 14.00 -1.53 9.02
C ALA A 238 14.37 -2.94 9.50
N ILE A 239 14.45 -3.87 8.56
CA ILE A 239 14.72 -5.28 8.82
C ILE A 239 16.24 -5.49 8.83
N PRO A 240 16.83 -6.01 9.92
CA PRO A 240 18.21 -6.44 9.90
C PRO A 240 18.37 -7.68 9.01
N PHE A 241 19.48 -7.77 8.29
CA PHE A 241 19.84 -8.95 7.51
C PHE A 241 21.31 -9.31 7.71
N PHE A 242 21.60 -10.59 7.55
CA PHE A 242 22.89 -11.20 7.82
C PHE A 242 23.13 -12.32 6.83
N TRP A 243 24.39 -12.54 6.44
CA TRP A 243 24.79 -13.73 5.70
C TRP A 243 26.21 -14.16 6.08
N GLY A 244 26.49 -15.44 5.90
CA GLY A 244 27.72 -16.06 6.40
C GLY A 244 27.79 -16.05 7.93
N ASP A 245 28.98 -16.36 8.46
CA ASP A 245 29.23 -16.44 9.91
C ASP A 245 29.61 -15.06 10.48
N THR A 246 28.69 -14.11 10.36
CA THR A 246 28.92 -12.74 10.78
C THR A 246 29.10 -12.61 12.29
N THR A 247 30.12 -11.83 12.67
CA THR A 247 30.42 -11.42 14.05
C THR A 247 30.06 -9.95 14.29
N GLY A 248 29.48 -9.30 13.30
CA GLY A 248 29.04 -7.91 13.37
C GLY A 248 27.80 -7.73 14.24
N GLN A 249 27.45 -6.48 14.50
CA GLN A 249 26.25 -6.12 15.25
C GLN A 249 25.63 -4.84 14.70
N ILE A 250 24.29 -4.78 14.73
CA ILE A 250 23.55 -3.53 14.58
C ILE A 250 23.07 -3.10 15.96
N SER A 251 23.43 -1.89 16.37
CA SER A 251 22.93 -1.28 17.61
C SER A 251 22.35 0.09 17.32
N VAL A 252 21.43 0.57 18.16
CA VAL A 252 20.92 1.92 18.08
C VAL A 252 21.33 2.66 19.35
N SER A 253 21.93 3.84 19.20
CA SER A 253 22.25 4.70 20.34
C SER A 253 22.35 6.15 19.92
N GLY A 254 21.85 7.06 20.76
CA GLY A 254 21.92 8.50 20.48
C GLY A 254 21.20 8.90 19.19
N SER A 255 20.08 8.23 18.87
CA SER A 255 19.34 8.40 17.61
C SER A 255 20.14 8.05 16.35
N LYS A 256 21.06 7.09 16.46
CA LYS A 256 21.83 6.60 15.32
C LYS A 256 21.84 5.07 15.29
N ALA A 257 21.62 4.49 14.12
CA ALA A 257 21.98 3.11 13.85
C ALA A 257 23.50 3.01 13.64
N HIS A 258 24.14 2.12 14.39
CA HIS A 258 25.53 1.76 14.23
C HIS A 258 25.60 0.35 13.66
N ILE A 259 26.13 0.22 12.45
CA ILE A 259 26.41 -1.07 11.82
C ILE A 259 27.89 -1.35 12.00
N LYS A 260 28.21 -2.40 12.76
CA LYS A 260 29.56 -2.90 12.92
C LYS A 260 29.78 -4.03 11.95
N SER A 261 30.82 -3.93 11.12
CA SER A 261 31.08 -4.88 10.03
C SER A 261 31.31 -6.32 10.51
N GLY A 262 31.78 -6.51 11.75
CA GLY A 262 32.35 -7.78 12.19
C GLY A 262 33.75 -8.01 11.60
N VAL A 263 34.28 -9.21 11.84
CA VAL A 263 35.66 -9.58 11.48
C VAL A 263 35.77 -10.80 10.57
N SER A 264 34.69 -11.59 10.41
CA SER A 264 34.70 -12.86 9.66
C SER A 264 34.63 -12.61 8.15
N GLY A 265 35.52 -13.20 7.37
CA GLY A 265 35.44 -13.16 5.91
C GLY A 265 34.20 -13.85 5.34
N SER A 266 33.86 -13.52 4.09
CA SER A 266 32.69 -14.03 3.37
C SER A 266 31.37 -13.85 4.12
N SER A 267 31.25 -12.76 4.88
CA SER A 267 30.07 -12.46 5.68
C SER A 267 29.60 -11.04 5.45
N GLY A 268 28.39 -10.74 5.91
CA GLY A 268 27.90 -9.38 5.91
C GLY A 268 26.71 -9.17 6.80
N ILE A 269 26.40 -7.89 6.97
CA ILE A 269 25.44 -7.38 7.94
C ILE A 269 24.91 -6.05 7.46
N GLY A 270 23.61 -5.84 7.58
CA GLY A 270 22.99 -4.58 7.23
C GLY A 270 21.54 -4.52 7.66
N PHE A 271 20.87 -3.44 7.26
CA PHE A 271 19.42 -3.40 7.30
C PHE A 271 18.87 -3.00 5.95
N TYR A 272 17.64 -3.42 5.69
CA TYR A 272 16.89 -2.97 4.55
C TYR A 272 15.47 -2.57 4.94
N ARG A 273 14.82 -1.87 4.04
CA ARG A 273 13.40 -1.60 4.08
C ARG A 273 12.91 -1.64 2.64
N GLU A 274 11.77 -2.30 2.41
CA GLU A 274 11.15 -2.24 1.08
C GLU A 274 10.92 -0.78 0.69
N GLY A 275 11.38 -0.43 -0.49
CA GLY A 275 11.12 0.85 -1.12
C GLY A 275 9.96 0.71 -2.09
N ASP A 276 10.17 1.25 -3.28
CA ASP A 276 9.22 1.28 -4.38
C ASP A 276 10.04 1.24 -5.69
N TYR A 277 9.40 1.55 -6.81
CA TYR A 277 10.08 1.85 -8.07
C TYR A 277 10.27 3.36 -8.28
N GLY A 278 11.24 3.73 -9.12
CA GLY A 278 11.52 5.14 -9.43
C GLY A 278 10.37 5.82 -10.21
N PRO A 279 10.21 7.15 -10.15
CA PRO A 279 11.09 8.15 -9.54
C PRO A 279 11.08 8.21 -8.00
N MET A 280 12.27 8.09 -7.40
CA MET A 280 12.44 8.08 -5.95
C MET A 280 13.80 8.64 -5.53
N LYS A 281 13.92 9.02 -4.26
CA LYS A 281 15.20 9.39 -3.65
C LYS A 281 15.34 8.87 -2.24
N VAL A 282 16.57 8.60 -1.85
CA VAL A 282 16.94 8.38 -0.45
C VAL A 282 17.90 9.46 0.00
N THR A 283 17.69 9.96 1.21
CA THR A 283 18.62 10.79 1.95
C THR A 283 19.08 10.06 3.22
N GLY A 284 20.39 10.02 3.46
CA GLY A 284 20.99 9.48 4.68
C GLY A 284 22.03 10.43 5.27
N TRP A 285 22.13 10.48 6.60
CA TRP A 285 23.23 11.18 7.30
C TRP A 285 24.23 10.16 7.81
N LEU A 286 25.33 9.99 7.08
CA LEU A 286 26.25 8.86 7.23
C LEU A 286 27.64 9.34 7.67
N SER A 287 28.28 8.56 8.54
CA SER A 287 29.71 8.60 8.81
C SER A 287 30.27 7.19 8.88
N LEU A 288 31.48 7.00 8.37
CA LEU A 288 32.19 5.73 8.32
C LEU A 288 33.53 5.85 9.04
N ASP A 289 33.69 5.04 10.09
CA ASP A 289 34.90 4.91 10.88
C ASP A 289 35.61 3.57 10.65
N GLY A 290 36.93 3.59 10.77
CA GLY A 290 37.76 2.39 10.75
C GLY A 290 37.94 1.71 9.39
N ARG A 291 37.53 2.28 8.25
CA ARG A 291 37.53 1.62 6.93
C ARG A 291 38.71 0.67 6.66
N LYS A 292 38.39 -0.55 6.22
CA LYS A 292 39.36 -1.61 5.91
C LYS A 292 39.34 -1.97 4.43
N PRO A 293 40.49 -2.38 3.86
CA PRO A 293 40.54 -2.79 2.46
C PRO A 293 39.81 -4.11 2.20
N GLU A 294 39.62 -4.95 3.21
CA GLU A 294 38.88 -6.21 3.09
C GLU A 294 37.35 -5.99 3.14
N GLN A 295 36.89 -4.76 3.40
CA GLN A 295 35.49 -4.46 3.66
C GLN A 295 34.92 -3.52 2.60
N ARG A 296 33.62 -3.68 2.36
CA ARG A 296 32.82 -2.83 1.50
C ARG A 296 31.59 -2.38 2.27
N PHE A 297 31.39 -1.07 2.35
CA PHE A 297 30.14 -0.49 2.83
C PHE A 297 29.32 0.04 1.66
N TRP A 298 27.99 -0.10 1.72
CA TRP A 298 27.08 0.53 0.77
C TRP A 298 25.88 1.18 1.47
N PHE A 299 25.31 2.16 0.76
CA PHE A 299 24.06 2.83 1.09
C PHE A 299 23.34 3.21 -0.20
N GLY A 300 22.08 2.84 -0.35
CA GLY A 300 21.28 3.21 -1.53
C GLY A 300 20.20 2.21 -1.85
N PHE A 301 19.85 2.10 -3.14
CA PHE A 301 18.79 1.24 -3.63
C PHE A 301 19.33 -0.02 -4.30
N GLN A 302 18.69 -1.16 -4.05
CA GLN A 302 18.93 -2.42 -4.74
C GLN A 302 17.72 -3.35 -4.58
N ASP A 303 17.47 -4.22 -5.55
CA ASP A 303 16.38 -5.20 -5.49
C ASP A 303 16.51 -6.17 -4.33
N GLU A 304 17.71 -6.70 -4.11
CA GLU A 304 18.00 -7.65 -3.04
C GLU A 304 18.95 -7.03 -2.01
N PRO A 305 18.72 -7.19 -0.69
CA PRO A 305 19.56 -6.59 0.35
C PRO A 305 20.99 -7.15 0.38
N ILE A 306 21.21 -8.37 -0.12
CA ILE A 306 22.53 -8.98 -0.22
C ILE A 306 23.17 -8.59 -1.56
N PRO A 307 24.30 -7.86 -1.59
CA PRO A 307 24.86 -7.30 -2.84
C PRO A 307 25.17 -8.33 -3.93
N VAL A 308 25.59 -9.55 -3.57
CA VAL A 308 25.89 -10.60 -4.54
C VAL A 308 24.65 -11.20 -5.20
N SER A 309 23.47 -10.97 -4.63
CA SER A 309 22.17 -11.41 -5.15
C SER A 309 21.44 -10.32 -5.92
N ALA A 310 21.87 -9.05 -5.78
CA ALA A 310 21.23 -7.91 -6.41
C ALA A 310 21.48 -7.88 -7.92
N SER A 311 20.40 -7.72 -8.69
CA SER A 311 20.46 -7.62 -10.16
C SER A 311 20.51 -6.18 -10.64
N TYR A 312 19.92 -5.25 -9.90
CA TYR A 312 19.89 -3.83 -10.26
C TYR A 312 19.85 -2.93 -9.03
N GLY A 313 20.40 -1.72 -9.17
CA GLY A 313 20.46 -0.76 -8.07
C GLY A 313 21.26 0.50 -8.36
N ALA A 314 21.24 1.40 -7.38
CA ALA A 314 21.97 2.66 -7.36
C ALA A 314 22.48 2.90 -5.93
N ILE A 315 23.80 2.77 -5.72
CA ILE A 315 24.43 2.78 -4.40
C ILE A 315 25.62 3.73 -4.34
N CYS A 316 25.79 4.33 -3.16
CA CYS A 316 27.05 4.91 -2.73
C CYS A 316 27.88 3.82 -2.06
N GLU A 317 29.07 3.55 -2.59
CA GLU A 317 29.96 2.49 -2.13
C GLU A 317 31.24 3.07 -1.54
N PHE A 318 31.71 2.44 -0.47
CA PHE A 318 33.00 2.70 0.14
C PHE A 318 33.76 1.39 0.32
N SER A 319 34.72 1.15 -0.57
CA SER A 319 35.66 0.03 -0.53
C SER A 319 37.08 0.55 -0.31
N GLY A 320 38.00 -0.28 0.21
CA GLY A 320 39.36 0.15 0.50
C GLY A 320 39.53 0.88 1.84
N SER A 321 40.78 1.20 2.17
CA SER A 321 41.18 1.89 3.42
C SER A 321 41.19 3.42 3.33
N SER A 322 41.03 3.99 2.14
CA SER A 322 41.02 5.44 1.95
C SER A 322 39.82 6.05 2.65
N SER A 323 40.02 6.95 3.62
CA SER A 323 38.91 7.68 4.23
C SER A 323 38.44 8.88 3.40
N THR A 324 39.04 9.16 2.25
CA THR A 324 38.80 10.40 1.49
C THR A 324 38.09 10.18 0.16
N THR A 325 37.82 8.92 -0.21
CA THR A 325 37.24 8.55 -1.50
C THR A 325 36.10 7.55 -1.35
N GLY A 326 35.17 7.56 -2.30
CA GLY A 326 34.12 6.55 -2.45
C GLY A 326 33.74 6.45 -3.93
N ALA A 327 32.75 5.61 -4.23
CA ALA A 327 32.24 5.46 -5.58
C ALA A 327 30.72 5.54 -5.61
N PHE A 328 30.17 6.15 -6.65
CA PHE A 328 28.78 5.95 -7.02
C PHE A 328 28.73 4.82 -8.03
N VAL A 329 27.85 3.84 -7.80
CA VAL A 329 27.71 2.65 -8.63
C VAL A 329 26.24 2.47 -8.97
N THR A 330 25.96 2.36 -10.27
CA THR A 330 24.67 1.87 -10.77
C THR A 330 24.91 0.56 -11.49
N PHE A 331 23.95 -0.35 -11.42
CA PHE A 331 24.05 -1.64 -12.08
C PHE A 331 22.69 -2.14 -12.54
N TYR A 332 22.70 -2.93 -13.60
CA TYR A 332 21.52 -3.53 -14.21
C TYR A 332 21.90 -4.83 -14.93
N HIS A 333 21.41 -5.97 -14.44
CA HIS A 333 21.62 -7.32 -14.98
C HIS A 333 23.09 -7.65 -15.33
N GLY A 334 24.00 -7.37 -14.41
CA GLY A 334 25.43 -7.69 -14.53
C GLY A 334 26.27 -6.64 -15.26
N GLU A 335 25.65 -5.62 -15.84
CA GLU A 335 26.35 -4.43 -16.32
C GLU A 335 26.38 -3.36 -15.20
N CYS A 336 27.43 -2.53 -15.17
CA CYS A 336 27.55 -1.47 -14.18
C CYS A 336 28.24 -0.21 -14.72
N GLU A 337 27.83 0.94 -14.19
CA GLU A 337 28.53 2.21 -14.33
C GLU A 337 29.09 2.63 -12.97
N ARG A 338 30.35 3.07 -12.92
CA ARG A 338 31.06 3.41 -11.69
C ARG A 338 31.81 4.73 -11.83
N THR A 339 31.55 5.65 -10.91
CA THR A 339 32.27 6.93 -10.81
C THR A 339 32.90 7.06 -9.43
N GLU A 340 34.22 7.09 -9.36
CA GLU A 340 34.97 7.41 -8.14
C GLU A 340 34.88 8.91 -7.82
N PHE A 341 34.71 9.25 -6.55
CA PHE A 341 34.64 10.63 -6.08
C PHE A 341 35.53 10.87 -4.86
N ALA A 342 35.93 12.13 -4.66
CA ALA A 342 36.54 12.60 -3.43
C ALA A 342 35.45 13.13 -2.49
N ILE A 343 35.52 12.76 -1.21
CA ILE A 343 34.54 13.20 -0.21
C ILE A 343 34.71 14.71 0.03
N PRO A 344 33.65 15.53 -0.03
CA PRO A 344 33.77 16.99 0.08
C PRO A 344 34.41 17.51 1.37
N SER A 345 34.20 16.85 2.51
CA SER A 345 34.87 17.18 3.78
C SER A 345 36.34 16.77 3.82
N GLY A 346 36.78 15.96 2.85
CA GLY A 346 38.07 15.27 2.88
C GLY A 346 38.10 14.05 3.79
N SER A 347 36.99 13.65 4.42
CA SER A 347 36.96 12.46 5.29
C SER A 347 35.58 11.82 5.44
N SER A 348 35.55 10.48 5.45
CA SER A 348 34.36 9.67 5.72
C SER A 348 33.96 9.63 7.19
N TYR A 349 34.84 10.07 8.12
CA TYR A 349 34.54 10.11 9.56
C TYR A 349 33.53 11.21 9.91
N GLU A 350 33.49 12.27 9.11
CA GLU A 350 32.52 13.34 9.29
C GLU A 350 31.15 12.88 8.82
N GLN A 351 30.14 13.19 9.62
CA GLN A 351 28.77 12.92 9.23
C GLN A 351 28.36 13.88 8.11
N LEU A 352 28.06 13.33 6.95
CA LEU A 352 27.61 14.09 5.78
C LEU A 352 26.22 13.63 5.35
N LYS A 353 25.51 14.52 4.67
CA LYS A 353 24.25 14.21 4.01
C LYS A 353 24.53 13.58 2.65
N TYR A 354 24.05 12.37 2.43
CA TYR A 354 24.11 11.64 1.17
C TYR A 354 22.72 11.62 0.57
N VAL A 355 22.58 11.97 -0.70
CA VAL A 355 21.31 11.91 -1.42
C VAL A 355 21.51 11.14 -2.72
N ILE A 356 20.77 10.05 -2.89
CA ILE A 356 20.74 9.29 -4.13
C ILE A 356 19.36 9.48 -4.75
N TYR A 357 19.34 9.92 -6.00
CA TYR A 357 18.12 10.04 -6.80
C TYR A 357 18.14 8.97 -7.89
N VAL A 358 16.99 8.36 -8.11
CA VAL A 358 16.73 7.43 -9.20
C VAL A 358 15.54 7.98 -9.98
N THR A 359 15.78 8.32 -11.25
CA THR A 359 14.73 8.71 -12.21
C THR A 359 14.76 7.74 -13.39
N PRO A 360 13.72 7.74 -14.25
CA PRO A 360 13.72 6.90 -15.46
C PRO A 360 14.86 7.18 -16.44
N GLU A 361 15.49 8.36 -16.34
CA GLU A 361 16.51 8.82 -17.30
C GLU A 361 17.92 8.87 -16.69
N SER A 362 18.04 8.97 -15.37
CA SER A 362 19.33 9.14 -14.72
C SER A 362 19.30 8.74 -13.25
N CYS A 363 20.46 8.35 -12.74
CA CYS A 363 20.72 8.23 -11.31
C CYS A 363 21.84 9.19 -10.93
N TYR A 364 21.74 9.83 -9.76
CA TYR A 364 22.80 10.73 -9.31
C TYR A 364 22.99 10.75 -7.80
N LEU A 365 24.23 11.03 -7.40
CA LEU A 365 24.67 11.13 -6.01
C LEU A 365 25.04 12.58 -5.67
N GLU A 366 24.48 13.06 -4.58
CA GLU A 366 24.91 14.29 -3.91
C GLU A 366 25.47 14.00 -2.52
N ILE A 367 26.56 14.69 -2.18
CA ILE A 367 27.12 14.68 -0.83
C ILE A 367 27.22 16.13 -0.34
N GLY A 368 26.52 16.44 0.76
CA GLY A 368 26.32 17.81 1.21
C GLY A 368 25.55 18.62 0.16
N ASN A 369 26.21 19.60 -0.47
CA ASN A 369 25.67 20.43 -1.55
C ASN A 369 26.40 20.22 -2.88
N HIS A 370 27.12 19.11 -3.02
CA HIS A 370 27.94 18.84 -4.20
C HIS A 370 27.42 17.60 -4.93
N ARG A 371 27.23 17.73 -6.25
CA ARG A 371 26.96 16.60 -7.14
C ARG A 371 28.26 15.82 -7.37
N MET A 372 28.28 14.55 -6.95
CA MET A 372 29.46 13.68 -7.07
C MET A 372 29.50 12.95 -8.41
N ALA A 373 28.35 12.46 -8.86
CA ALA A 373 28.23 11.63 -10.05
C ALA A 373 26.81 11.71 -10.62
N SER A 374 26.70 11.44 -11.92
CA SER A 374 25.44 11.28 -12.65
C SER A 374 25.65 10.17 -13.67
N HIS A 375 24.82 9.14 -13.61
CA HIS A 375 24.84 7.99 -14.51
C HIS A 375 23.54 7.98 -15.32
N GLU A 376 23.64 7.70 -16.60
CA GLU A 376 22.51 7.58 -17.54
C GLU A 376 22.44 6.18 -18.15
N LEU A 377 23.46 5.35 -17.92
CA LEU A 377 23.57 3.99 -18.44
C LEU A 377 23.58 2.99 -17.28
N HIS A 378 23.10 1.78 -17.55
CA HIS A 378 23.06 0.68 -16.57
C HIS A 378 22.41 1.11 -15.23
N ILE A 379 21.33 1.89 -15.34
CA ILE A 379 20.50 2.34 -14.22
C ILE A 379 19.29 1.41 -14.05
N PRO A 380 18.68 1.36 -12.85
CA PRO A 380 17.41 0.67 -12.66
C PRO A 380 16.32 1.20 -13.62
N GLY A 381 15.45 0.31 -14.06
CA GLY A 381 14.29 0.62 -14.88
C GLY A 381 13.17 1.33 -14.10
N PRO A 382 12.18 1.90 -14.81
CA PRO A 382 11.13 2.73 -14.21
C PRO A 382 10.11 1.95 -13.36
N TYR A 383 10.08 0.61 -13.43
CA TYR A 383 9.15 -0.23 -12.65
C TYR A 383 9.89 -1.31 -11.87
N ASP A 384 11.20 -1.14 -11.73
CA ASP A 384 12.04 -2.05 -10.98
C ASP A 384 11.88 -1.71 -9.50
N GLU A 385 11.19 -2.60 -8.77
CA GLU A 385 11.02 -2.47 -7.33
C GLU A 385 12.37 -2.63 -6.64
N MET A 386 12.74 -1.68 -5.80
CA MET A 386 13.99 -1.72 -5.05
C MET A 386 13.75 -1.51 -3.58
N SER A 387 14.58 -2.17 -2.78
CA SER A 387 14.69 -1.90 -1.36
C SER A 387 15.72 -0.80 -1.11
N LEU A 388 15.46 -0.01 -0.08
CA LEU A 388 16.51 0.78 0.55
C LEU A 388 17.39 -0.16 1.37
N CYS A 389 18.69 -0.14 1.13
CA CYS A 389 19.64 -1.00 1.81
C CYS A 389 20.85 -0.21 2.32
N SER A 390 21.39 -0.64 3.46
CA SER A 390 22.72 -0.25 3.91
C SER A 390 23.38 -1.36 4.72
N GLY A 391 24.67 -1.57 4.51
CA GLY A 391 25.38 -2.65 5.20
C GLY A 391 26.87 -2.70 4.91
N PHE A 392 27.51 -3.69 5.53
CA PHE A 392 28.89 -4.10 5.31
C PHE A 392 28.95 -5.50 4.75
N GLU A 393 29.95 -5.70 3.89
CA GLU A 393 30.40 -6.96 3.35
C GLU A 393 31.87 -7.07 3.73
N VAL A 394 32.23 -8.18 4.34
CA VAL A 394 33.58 -8.50 4.78
C VAL A 394 34.10 -9.60 3.86
N ASN A 395 34.93 -9.23 2.88
CA ASN A 395 35.39 -10.15 1.84
C ASN A 395 36.41 -11.16 2.38
N SER A 396 37.22 -10.75 3.35
CA SER A 396 38.19 -11.59 4.04
C SER A 396 38.35 -11.14 5.49
N ASP A 397 38.89 -12.03 6.33
CA ASP A 397 39.07 -11.75 7.75
C ASP A 397 39.76 -10.39 7.98
N SER A 398 39.19 -9.58 8.87
CA SER A 398 39.65 -8.20 9.08
C SER A 398 39.39 -7.73 10.50
N THR A 399 39.48 -6.42 10.73
CA THR A 399 39.08 -5.76 11.99
C THR A 399 37.81 -4.94 11.76
N GLU A 400 37.08 -4.63 12.82
CA GLU A 400 35.79 -3.95 12.71
C GLU A 400 35.91 -2.55 12.10
N SER A 401 35.02 -2.23 11.16
CA SER A 401 34.62 -0.87 10.76
C SER A 401 33.24 -0.56 11.30
N ILE A 402 32.92 0.73 11.42
CA ILE A 402 31.64 1.18 11.95
C ILE A 402 31.02 2.19 10.98
N ALA A 403 29.80 1.93 10.53
CA ALA A 403 28.96 2.91 9.88
C ALA A 403 27.95 3.44 10.89
N SER A 404 27.80 4.76 10.96
CA SER A 404 26.76 5.40 11.78
C SER A 404 25.80 6.15 10.88
N ILE A 405 24.51 5.87 11.04
CA ILE A 405 23.40 6.41 10.24
C ILE A 405 22.42 7.05 11.19
N ASP A 406 22.20 8.34 11.05
CA ASP A 406 21.44 9.15 12.02
C ASP A 406 19.97 9.29 11.62
N CYS A 407 19.75 9.68 10.37
CA CYS A 407 18.43 9.75 9.79
C CYS A 407 18.47 9.13 8.40
N VAL A 408 17.39 8.44 8.06
CA VAL A 408 17.09 7.98 6.72
C VAL A 408 15.74 8.56 6.32
N LEU A 409 15.70 9.19 5.16
CA LEU A 409 14.47 9.68 4.53
C LEU A 409 14.37 9.06 3.15
N PHE A 410 13.30 8.33 2.90
CA PHE A 410 12.91 7.86 1.58
C PHE A 410 11.76 8.72 1.07
N GLN A 411 11.83 9.08 -0.20
CA GLN A 411 10.77 9.84 -0.84
C GLN A 411 10.46 9.33 -2.25
N ASN A 412 9.20 8.95 -2.46
CA ASN A 412 8.59 8.83 -3.78
C ASN A 412 8.18 10.22 -4.27
N PHE A 413 8.43 10.54 -5.53
CA PHE A 413 8.02 11.84 -6.07
C PHE A 413 7.55 11.73 -7.51
N ASP A 414 6.44 12.37 -7.84
CA ASP A 414 5.95 12.40 -9.21
C ASP A 414 6.94 13.14 -10.14
N LEU A 415 7.17 12.60 -11.33
CA LEU A 415 7.93 13.23 -12.41
C LEU A 415 7.40 14.62 -12.76
N LEU A 416 6.10 14.86 -12.61
CA LEU A 416 5.51 16.18 -12.85
C LEU A 416 6.02 17.26 -11.86
N ALA A 417 6.47 16.85 -10.67
CA ALA A 417 7.05 17.74 -9.66
C ALA A 417 8.57 17.94 -9.83
N ALA A 418 9.24 17.04 -10.56
CA ALA A 418 10.68 17.07 -10.81
C ALA A 418 11.03 18.03 -11.95
N LYS A 419 10.80 19.34 -11.78
CA LYS A 419 11.48 20.32 -12.62
C LYS A 419 12.96 20.38 -12.22
N LEU A 420 13.83 20.04 -13.16
CA LEU A 420 15.27 20.31 -13.10
C LEU A 420 15.48 21.79 -12.75
N TYR A 421 16.12 22.06 -11.61
CA TYR A 421 16.72 23.36 -11.30
C TYR A 421 18.18 23.35 -11.72
#